data_AF-A0A7Y0Q580-F1
#
_entry.id   AF-A0A7Y0Q580-F1
#
_cell.length_a   1.000
_cell.length_b   1.000
_cell.length_c   1.000
_cell.angle_alpha   90.00
_cell.angle_beta   90.00
_cell.angle_gamma   90.00
#
_symmetry.space_group_name_H-M   'P 1'
#
loop_
_entity.id
_entity.type
_entity.pdbx_description
1 polymer ?
#
loop_
_entity_poly.entity_id
_entity_poly.type
_entity_poly.pdbx_seq_one_letter_code
_entity_poly.pdbx_strand_id
1 'polypeptide(L)' 'MLRAYVLFFFAGLAEIGGGYLVWQWLRHGRSLVVGLLGGAILFLYGIIATR' A
#
# COMPACT_ATOMS: atom_id res chain seq x y z
N MET A 1 -0.02 -7.22 -22.90
CA MET A 1 -0.94 -7.92 -21.99
C MET A 1 -0.28 -8.27 -20.65
N LEU A 2 0.81 -9.03 -20.62
CA LEU A 2 1.51 -9.41 -19.38
C LEU A 2 1.86 -8.23 -18.45
N ARG A 3 2.34 -7.11 -19.01
CA ARG A 3 2.70 -5.90 -18.25
C ARG A 3 1.55 -5.31 -17.43
N ALA A 4 0.32 -5.38 -17.95
CA ALA A 4 -0.87 -4.88 -17.26
C ALA A 4 -1.24 -5.76 -16.07
N TYR A 5 -1.17 -7.09 -16.23
CA TYR A 5 -1.42 -8.04 -15.13
C TYR A 5 -0.44 -7.87 -13.98
N VAL A 6 0.85 -7.68 -14.29
CA VAL A 6 1.88 -7.43 -13.27
C VAL A 6 1.60 -6.12 -12.54
N LEU A 7 1.30 -5.04 -13.27
CA LEU A 7 0.92 -3.76 -12.66
C LEU A 7 -0.30 -3.89 -11.74
N PHE A 8 -1.36 -4.56 -12.20
CA PHE A 8 -2.57 -4.76 -11.39
C PHE A 8 -2.31 -5.58 -10.14
N PHE A 9 -1.48 -6.62 -10.23
CA PHE A 9 -1.12 -7.45 -9.09
C PHE A 9 -0.36 -6.64 -8.03
N PHE A 10 0.65 -5.87 -8.45
CA PHE A 10 1.41 -5.01 -7.53
C PHE A 10 0.56 -3.86 -6.99
N ALA A 11 -0.34 -3.30 -7.79
CA ALA A 11 -1.26 -2.26 -7.37
C ALA A 11 -2.21 -2.77 -6.28
N GLY A 12 -2.84 -3.93 -6.46
CA GLY A 12 -3.69 -4.55 -5.44
C GLY A 12 -2.92 -4.95 -4.18
N LEU A 13 -1.67 -5.44 -4.33
CA LEU A 13 -0.82 -5.77 -3.18
C LEU A 13 -0.45 -4.51 -2.38
N ALA A 14 -0.17 -3.39 -3.06
CA ALA A 14 0.12 -2.11 -2.42
C ALA A 14 -1.11 -1.51 -1.74
N GLU A 15 -2.30 -1.62 -2.34
CA GLU A 15 -3.54 -1.12 -1.77
C GLU A 15 -3.92 -1.88 -0.48
N ILE A 16 -3.98 -3.21 -0.56
CA ILE A 16 -4.33 -4.07 0.59
C ILE A 16 -3.22 -4.06 1.65
N GLY A 17 -1.96 -4.17 1.22
CA GLY A 17 -0.80 -4.19 2.12
C GLY A 17 -0.56 -2.85 2.82
N GLY A 18 -0.66 -1.73 2.09
CA GLY A 18 -0.55 -0.39 2.64
C GLY A 18 -1.66 -0.09 3.65
N GLY A 19 -2.91 -0.44 3.31
CA GLY A 19 -4.06 -0.33 4.22
C GLY A 19 -3.89 -1.17 5.49
N TYR A 20 -3.39 -2.41 5.37
CA TYR A 20 -3.15 -3.28 6.52
C TYR A 20 -2.07 -2.75 7.47
N LEU A 21 -0.98 -2.19 6.94
CA LEU A 21 0.09 -1.58 7.74
C LEU A 21 -0.40 -0.35 8.50
N VAL A 22 -1.20 0.51 7.85
CA VAL A 22 -1.86 1.65 8.52
C VAL A 22 -2.85 1.17 9.58
N TRP A 23 -3.58 0.09 9.31
CA TRP A 23 -4.51 -0.50 10.28
C TRP A 23 -3.76 -1.07 11.49
N GLN A 24 -2.64 -1.77 11.30
CA GLN A 24 -1.77 -2.22 12.41
C GLN A 24 -1.28 -1.05 13.27
N TRP A 25 -0.94 0.08 12.66
CA TRP A 25 -0.53 1.27 13.39
C TRP A 25 -1.69 1.85 14.23
N LEU A 26 -2.85 2.06 13.63
CA LEU A 26 -4.01 2.67 14.30
C LEU A 26 -4.63 1.77 15.38
N ARG A 27 -4.69 0.46 15.16
CA ARG A 27 -5.49 -0.46 16.00
C ARG A 27 -4.68 -1.37 16.90
N HIS A 28 -3.37 -1.52 16.69
CA HIS A 28 -2.50 -2.28 17.59
C HIS A 28 -1.44 -1.42 18.29
N GLY A 29 -1.45 -0.09 18.08
CA GLY A 29 -0.44 0.79 18.65
C GLY A 29 0.99 0.41 18.23
N ARG A 30 1.11 -0.27 17.08
CA ARG A 30 2.40 -0.69 16.51
C ARG A 30 3.22 0.57 16.20
N SER A 31 4.55 0.45 16.13
CA SER A 31 5.45 1.60 15.95
C SER A 31 5.04 2.53 14.80
N LEU A 32 5.24 3.85 14.97
CA LEU A 32 5.00 4.89 13.95
C LEU A 32 5.60 4.55 12.58
N VAL A 33 6.71 3.81 12.57
CA VAL A 33 7.39 3.32 11.35
C VAL A 33 6.47 2.46 10.48
N VAL A 34 5.59 1.65 11.09
CA VAL A 34 4.64 0.78 10.37
C VAL A 34 3.56 1.60 9.69
N GLY A 35 3.06 2.64 10.37
CA GLY A 35 2.10 3.58 9.80
C GLY A 35 2.69 4.43 8.68
N LEU A 36 3.93 4.90 8.85
CA LEU A 36 4.68 5.65 7.83
C LEU A 36 4.96 4.81 6.58
N LEU A 37 5.38 3.55 6.76
CA LEU A 37 5.57 2.62 5.64
C LEU A 37 4.26 2.31 4.93
N GLY A 38 3.18 2.05 5.67
CA GLY A 38 1.85 1.81 5.09
C GLY A 38 1.34 3.01 4.30
N GLY A 39 1.50 4.22 4.85
CA GLY A 39 1.14 5.47 4.19
C GLY A 39 1.98 5.75 2.94
N ALA A 40 3.29 5.49 2.98
CA ALA A 40 4.17 5.63 1.81
C ALA A 40 3.80 4.66 0.69
N ILE A 41 3.44 3.42 1.02
CA ILE A 41 2.98 2.41 0.06
C ILE A 41 1.63 2.84 -0.57
N LEU A 42 0.70 3.35 0.23
CA LEU A 42 -0.57 3.90 -0.26
C LEU A 42 -0.37 5.13 -1.16
N PHE A 43 0.58 5.99 -0.83
CA PHE A 43 0.92 7.15 -1.65
C PHE A 43 1.52 6.74 -3.01
N LEU A 44 2.43 5.77 -3.00
CA LEU A 44 2.98 5.17 -4.23
C LEU A 44 1.90 4.48 -5.07
N TYR A 45 0.98 3.76 -4.42
CA TYR A 45 -0.18 3.18 -5.08
C TYR A 45 -1.02 4.27 -5.78
N GLY A 46 -1.32 5.38 -5.11
CA GLY A 46 -2.08 6.48 -5.71
C GLY A 46 -1.42 7.05 -6.98
N ILE A 47 -0.10 7.18 -6.98
CA ILE A 47 0.66 7.62 -8.16
C ILE A 47 0.58 6.60 -9.30
N ILE A 48 0.65 5.30 -8.98
CA ILE A 48 0.53 4.22 -9.98
C ILE A 48 -0.90 4.13 -10.51
N ALA A 49 -1.91 4.25 -9.66
CA ALA A 49 -3.33 4.18 -10.02
C ALA A 49 -3.80 5.35 -10.88
N THR A 50 -3.10 6.50 -10.82
CA THR A 50 -3.44 7.70 -11.61
C THR A 50 -2.87 7.65 -13.04
N ARG A 51 -2.00 6.70 -13.38
CA ARG A 51 -1.30 6.59 -14.68
C ARG A 51 -1.74 5.35 -15.46
#